data_AF-A0A3Q3W0L1-F1
#
_entry.id   AF-A0A3Q3W0L1-F1
#
_cell.length_a   1.000
_cell.length_b   1.000
_cell.length_c   1.000
_cell.angle_alpha   90.00
_cell.angle_beta   90.00
_cell.angle_gamma   90.00
#
_symmetry.space_group_name_H-M   'P 1'
#
loop_
_entity.id
_entity.type
_entity.pdbx_description
1 polymer ?
#
loop_
_entity_poly.entity_id
_entity_poly.type
_entity_poly.pdbx_seq_one_letter_code
_entity_poly.pdbx_strand_id
1 'polypeptide(L)'
;MVPCQTHVLLKWQEHFNSSWAAEDSTHTAERDGAAALYNKLLHNKEVVTLAQPIQELVGPRLPDFECESSASAEKEEYLASLLHSQRWLAHRVLTQTAYTLSLHHRLLVLQRIYYALHSKYHDKFRVQLPSQSTDSGTECGQLASEPCLPGGLSKIKSGTDVLIEMGVRTGLSLLFSLLQQNWRFAASVHPESVLCNDVLATASSVLASLPPLSLANENKIPSVGLDCLAQVADFLKKTAVSSGVGGADPTGRRLALELLLGLAMQRGSLKFLLEWVEVALAASMSSFTSTQSSSALTSQKSACVGFDVINQTLFQMRQYLFVQGFSVDSTNTQVLKKDADGLCRLSQAALCLFEEQICNLASHCLCSCSTDAACPGTESDTVLVYVWGSNSSHQLAEGTLEKILLPKLTQGFSDAQ
;
A
#
# COMPACT_ATOMS: atom_id res chain seq x y z
N MET A 1 8.67 -11.79 2.77
CA MET A 1 9.85 -12.18 1.98
C MET A 1 11.01 -12.32 2.93
N VAL A 2 11.53 -13.53 3.12
CA VAL A 2 12.74 -13.77 3.93
C VAL A 2 13.90 -13.07 3.22
N PRO A 3 14.73 -12.28 3.91
CA PRO A 3 15.90 -11.68 3.29
C PRO A 3 16.83 -12.82 2.85
N CYS A 4 16.93 -13.06 1.53
CA CYS A 4 18.06 -13.80 1.01
C CYS A 4 19.31 -12.97 1.34
N GLN A 5 20.05 -13.38 2.38
CA GLN A 5 21.38 -12.88 2.66
C GLN A 5 22.25 -13.23 1.44
N THR A 6 22.25 -12.34 0.47
CA THR A 6 23.15 -12.42 -0.66
C THR A 6 24.48 -11.90 -0.13
N HIS A 7 25.45 -12.79 0.03
CA HIS A 7 26.78 -12.52 0.58
C HIS A 7 27.67 -11.72 -0.40
N VAL A 8 27.07 -10.71 -1.04
CA VAL A 8 27.65 -9.91 -2.11
C VAL A 8 27.58 -8.46 -1.69
N LEU A 9 28.75 -7.81 -1.63
CA LEU A 9 28.82 -6.37 -1.48
C LEU A 9 28.71 -5.71 -2.86
N LEU A 10 27.67 -4.90 -3.04
CA LEU A 10 27.40 -4.18 -4.27
C LEU A 10 28.00 -2.77 -4.20
N LYS A 11 28.91 -2.46 -5.10
CA LYS A 11 29.49 -1.12 -5.26
C LYS A 11 29.47 -0.72 -6.73
N TRP A 12 28.36 -0.14 -7.16
CA TRP A 12 28.17 0.31 -8.54
C TRP A 12 29.14 1.45 -8.87
N GLN A 13 29.80 1.35 -10.01
CA GLN A 13 30.73 2.35 -10.50
C GLN A 13 30.06 3.17 -11.60
N GLU A 14 29.89 4.47 -11.35
CA GLU A 14 29.10 5.36 -12.21
C GLU A 14 29.64 5.47 -13.65
N HIS A 15 30.95 5.36 -13.84
CA HIS A 15 31.58 5.43 -15.16
C HIS A 15 31.20 4.27 -16.09
N PHE A 16 30.69 3.15 -15.56
CA PHE A 16 30.15 2.05 -16.37
C PHE A 16 28.67 2.21 -16.69
N ASN A 17 27.97 3.23 -16.18
CA ASN A 17 26.52 3.39 -16.39
C ASN A 17 26.15 3.55 -17.88
N SER A 18 26.96 4.23 -18.68
CA SER A 18 26.72 4.37 -20.13
C SER A 18 26.85 3.03 -20.86
N SER A 19 27.84 2.22 -20.49
CA SER A 19 28.06 0.87 -21.03
C SER A 19 26.93 -0.09 -20.62
N TRP A 20 26.56 -0.13 -19.35
CA TRP A 20 25.48 -0.99 -18.84
C TRP A 20 24.10 -0.59 -19.37
N ALA A 21 23.87 0.68 -19.68
CA ALA A 21 22.63 1.15 -20.29
C ALA A 21 22.57 0.93 -21.81
N ALA A 22 23.66 0.51 -22.44
CA ALA A 22 23.73 0.14 -23.85
C ALA A 22 23.84 -1.38 -24.05
N GLU A 23 23.89 -2.17 -22.96
CA GLU A 23 23.90 -3.63 -23.01
C GLU A 23 22.55 -4.18 -23.49
N ASP A 24 22.61 -5.19 -24.36
CA ASP A 24 21.44 -5.85 -24.90
C ASP A 24 20.73 -6.67 -23.80
N SER A 25 19.50 -6.29 -23.48
CA SER A 25 18.71 -6.93 -22.43
C SER A 25 18.37 -8.41 -22.71
N THR A 26 18.49 -8.85 -23.96
CA THR A 26 18.26 -10.25 -24.38
C THR A 26 19.26 -11.21 -23.76
N HIS A 27 20.53 -10.82 -23.58
CA HIS A 27 21.56 -11.65 -22.97
C HIS A 27 21.30 -11.95 -21.49
N THR A 28 20.46 -11.15 -20.81
CA THR A 28 20.05 -11.42 -19.42
C THR A 28 19.08 -12.60 -19.29
N ALA A 29 18.33 -12.91 -20.36
CA ALA A 29 17.35 -13.99 -20.39
C ALA A 29 18.01 -15.37 -20.64
N GLU A 30 19.14 -15.39 -21.35
CA GLU A 30 19.93 -16.58 -21.60
C GLU A 30 20.78 -16.96 -20.38
N ARG A 31 21.05 -18.26 -20.20
CA ARG A 31 21.85 -18.74 -19.05
C ARG A 31 23.31 -18.34 -19.18
N ASP A 32 23.88 -18.52 -20.37
CA ASP A 32 25.30 -18.24 -20.63
C ASP A 32 25.56 -16.74 -20.75
N GLY A 33 24.63 -15.99 -21.35
CA GLY A 33 24.68 -14.53 -21.39
C GLY A 33 24.65 -13.89 -20.00
N ALA A 34 23.75 -14.34 -19.12
CA ALA A 34 23.68 -13.84 -17.74
C ALA A 34 24.95 -14.15 -16.94
N ALA A 35 25.55 -15.33 -17.15
CA ALA A 35 26.81 -15.70 -16.52
C ALA A 35 27.98 -14.82 -17.01
N ALA A 36 28.04 -14.52 -18.31
CA ALA A 36 29.04 -13.62 -18.87
C ALA A 36 28.92 -12.19 -18.32
N LEU A 37 27.69 -11.65 -18.23
CA LEU A 37 27.43 -10.34 -17.65
C LEU A 37 27.75 -10.30 -16.15
N TYR A 38 27.49 -11.38 -15.41
CA TYR A 38 27.90 -11.48 -14.02
C TYR A 38 29.43 -11.53 -13.86
N ASN A 39 30.14 -12.23 -14.74
CA ASN A 39 31.60 -12.20 -14.76
C ASN A 39 32.15 -10.80 -15.09
N LYS A 40 31.47 -10.04 -15.95
CA LYS A 40 31.78 -8.62 -16.20
C LYS A 40 31.64 -7.78 -14.92
N LEU A 41 30.59 -8.01 -14.11
CA LEU A 41 30.42 -7.35 -12.81
C LEU A 41 31.55 -7.67 -11.82
N LEU A 42 31.98 -8.93 -11.76
CA LEU A 42 33.12 -9.36 -10.94
C LEU A 42 34.43 -8.73 -11.42
N HIS A 43 34.66 -8.71 -12.74
CA HIS A 43 35.84 -8.10 -13.34
C HIS A 43 35.92 -6.60 -13.05
N ASN A 44 34.77 -5.92 -13.12
CA ASN A 44 34.66 -4.51 -12.81
C ASN A 44 34.76 -4.21 -11.30
N LYS A 45 34.85 -5.22 -10.43
CA LYS A 45 34.80 -5.06 -8.96
C LYS A 45 33.55 -4.35 -8.45
N GLU A 46 32.43 -4.45 -9.19
CA GLU A 46 31.13 -3.93 -8.77
C GLU A 46 30.42 -4.90 -7.81
N VAL A 47 30.83 -6.17 -7.83
CA VAL A 47 30.35 -7.28 -7.02
C VAL A 47 31.56 -7.89 -6.30
N VAL A 48 31.53 -7.93 -4.97
CA VAL A 48 32.56 -8.61 -4.17
C VAL A 48 31.90 -9.74 -3.38
N THR A 49 32.32 -10.97 -3.63
CA THR A 49 31.87 -12.16 -2.88
C THR A 49 32.57 -12.20 -1.53
N LEU A 50 31.81 -12.19 -0.43
CA LEU A 50 32.33 -12.40 0.92
C LEU A 50 32.56 -13.90 1.14
N ALA A 51 33.75 -14.26 1.63
CA ALA A 51 34.06 -15.65 1.97
C ALA A 51 33.18 -16.13 3.15
N GLN A 52 32.57 -17.29 3.01
CA GLN A 52 31.75 -17.88 4.09
C GLN A 52 32.64 -18.51 5.16
N PRO A 53 32.32 -18.33 6.46
CA PRO A 53 33.00 -19.05 7.52
C PRO A 53 32.68 -20.55 7.44
N ILE A 54 33.72 -21.39 7.38
CA ILE A 54 33.63 -22.86 7.27
C ILE A 54 33.05 -23.50 8.56
N GLN A 55 33.03 -22.75 9.66
CA GLN A 55 32.74 -23.23 11.01
C GLN A 55 31.27 -23.63 11.25
N GLU A 56 30.36 -23.26 10.35
CA GLU A 56 28.91 -23.51 10.45
C GLU A 56 28.47 -24.90 9.95
N LEU A 57 29.40 -25.74 9.47
CA LEU A 57 29.12 -27.14 9.10
C LEU A 57 29.19 -28.12 10.28
N VAL A 58 29.70 -27.68 11.43
CA VAL A 58 29.82 -28.55 12.60
C VAL A 58 28.42 -28.68 13.21
N GLY A 59 27.77 -29.82 12.95
CA GLY A 59 26.50 -30.17 13.59
C GLY A 59 26.63 -30.22 15.12
N PRO A 60 25.51 -30.18 15.85
CA PRO A 60 25.54 -30.30 17.30
C PRO A 60 26.31 -31.56 17.71
N ARG A 61 27.24 -31.42 18.67
CA ARG A 61 27.94 -32.57 19.27
C ARG A 61 26.91 -33.40 20.03
N LEU A 62 26.44 -34.47 19.42
CA LEU A 62 25.55 -35.42 20.07
C LEU A 62 26.31 -36.10 21.22
N PRO A 63 25.68 -36.31 22.39
CA PRO A 63 26.25 -37.12 23.46
C PRO A 63 26.54 -38.53 22.97
N ASP A 64 27.57 -39.18 23.55
CA ASP A 64 27.80 -40.61 23.35
C ASP A 64 26.60 -41.41 23.89
N PHE A 65 26.39 -42.62 23.39
CA PHE A 65 25.25 -43.45 23.80
C PHE A 65 25.32 -43.79 25.29
N GLU A 66 24.50 -43.12 26.10
CA GLU A 66 24.33 -43.42 27.52
C GLU A 66 23.04 -44.23 27.74
N CYS A 67 23.13 -45.32 28.51
CA CYS A 67 22.02 -46.25 28.81
C CYS A 67 21.05 -45.69 29.88
N GLU A 68 21.22 -44.44 30.29
CA GLU A 68 20.38 -43.74 31.26
C GLU A 68 19.29 -42.95 30.52
N SER A 69 18.05 -43.00 31.01
CA SER A 69 16.94 -42.27 30.39
C SER A 69 17.11 -40.76 30.64
N SER A 70 17.77 -40.06 29.72
CA SER A 70 17.83 -38.59 29.72
C SER A 70 16.42 -38.00 29.89
N ALA A 71 16.32 -36.96 30.72
CA ALA A 71 15.06 -36.28 31.01
C ALA A 71 14.40 -35.89 29.68
N SER A 72 13.08 -36.11 29.53
CA SER A 72 12.37 -35.89 28.26
C SER A 72 12.62 -34.50 27.65
N ALA A 73 12.83 -33.49 28.48
CA ALA A 73 13.14 -32.12 28.07
C ALA A 73 14.48 -31.99 27.32
N GLU A 74 15.52 -32.71 27.76
CA GLU A 74 16.84 -32.68 27.08
C GLU A 74 16.74 -33.32 25.69
N LYS A 75 15.95 -34.39 25.55
CA LYS A 75 15.70 -35.04 24.25
C LYS A 75 15.00 -34.10 23.26
N GLU A 76 14.02 -33.33 23.72
CA GLU A 76 13.33 -32.34 22.88
C GLU A 76 14.27 -31.22 22.44
N GLU A 77 15.16 -30.76 23.33
CA GLU A 77 16.17 -29.74 23.00
C GLU A 77 17.19 -30.25 21.97
N TYR A 78 17.68 -31.49 22.12
CA TYR A 78 18.55 -32.12 21.13
C TYR A 78 17.85 -32.32 19.79
N LEU A 79 16.58 -32.75 19.79
CA LEU A 79 15.80 -32.92 18.57
C LEU A 79 15.58 -31.57 17.87
N ALA A 80 15.26 -30.52 18.63
CA ALA A 80 15.11 -29.17 18.09
C ALA A 80 16.43 -28.64 17.49
N SER A 81 17.56 -28.86 18.18
CA SER A 81 18.89 -28.50 17.68
C SER A 81 19.25 -29.26 16.41
N LEU A 82 18.94 -30.56 16.35
CA LEU A 82 19.15 -31.39 15.16
C LEU A 82 18.29 -30.91 13.99
N LEU A 83 16.98 -30.69 14.18
CA LEU A 83 16.09 -30.17 13.15
C LEU A 83 16.52 -28.79 12.65
N HIS A 84 16.97 -27.92 13.56
CA HIS A 84 17.49 -26.61 13.20
C HIS A 84 18.74 -26.73 12.32
N SER A 85 19.68 -27.60 12.70
CA SER A 85 20.90 -27.87 11.92
C SER A 85 20.58 -28.46 10.54
N GLN A 86 19.62 -29.39 10.45
CA GLN A 86 19.19 -29.99 9.18
C GLN A 86 18.51 -28.96 8.28
N ARG A 87 17.62 -28.12 8.84
CA ARG A 87 16.96 -27.04 8.09
C ARG A 87 17.98 -26.03 7.57
N TRP A 88 18.96 -25.67 8.38
CA TRP A 88 20.02 -24.74 8.00
C TRP A 88 20.89 -25.32 6.89
N LEU A 89 21.30 -26.59 7.01
CA LEU A 89 22.02 -27.31 5.97
C LEU A 89 21.20 -27.37 4.67
N ALA A 90 19.92 -27.72 4.75
CA ALA A 90 19.03 -27.76 3.59
C ALA A 90 18.94 -26.39 2.91
N HIS A 91 18.75 -25.32 3.67
CA HIS A 91 18.74 -23.96 3.14
C HIS A 91 20.04 -23.61 2.43
N ARG A 92 21.19 -23.96 3.02
CA ARG A 92 22.51 -23.72 2.43
C ARG A 92 22.77 -24.54 1.16
N VAL A 93 22.36 -25.81 1.14
CA VAL A 93 22.46 -26.64 -0.07
C VAL A 93 21.58 -26.05 -1.18
N LEU A 94 20.35 -25.62 -0.84
CA LEU A 94 19.44 -24.98 -1.79
C LEU A 94 20.00 -23.67 -2.36
N THR A 95 20.66 -22.85 -1.55
CA THR A 95 21.31 -21.62 -2.02
C THR A 95 22.57 -21.88 -2.85
N GLN A 96 23.24 -23.02 -2.65
CA GLN A 96 24.39 -23.45 -3.44
C GLN A 96 24.04 -24.23 -4.72
N THR A 97 22.75 -24.51 -4.98
CA THR A 97 22.35 -25.16 -6.23
C THR A 97 22.67 -24.29 -7.44
N ALA A 98 23.04 -24.93 -8.56
CA ALA A 98 23.36 -24.25 -9.81
C ALA A 98 22.20 -23.38 -10.33
N TYR A 99 20.95 -23.77 -10.05
CA TYR A 99 19.77 -22.99 -10.39
C TYR A 99 19.70 -21.70 -9.58
N THR A 100 19.80 -21.76 -8.26
CA THR A 100 19.75 -20.58 -7.39
C THR A 100 20.90 -19.61 -7.67
N LEU A 101 22.10 -20.12 -7.92
CA LEU A 101 23.25 -19.31 -8.33
C LEU A 101 22.99 -18.61 -9.68
N SER A 102 22.47 -19.33 -10.67
CA SER A 102 22.14 -18.74 -11.98
C SER A 102 21.07 -17.66 -11.88
N LEU A 103 20.05 -17.87 -11.04
CA LEU A 103 19.00 -16.89 -10.77
C LEU A 103 19.56 -15.66 -10.05
N HIS A 104 20.44 -15.86 -9.08
CA HIS A 104 21.11 -14.78 -8.37
C HIS A 104 21.96 -13.91 -9.31
N HIS A 105 22.74 -14.54 -10.20
CA HIS A 105 23.51 -13.82 -11.23
C HIS A 105 22.61 -12.96 -12.11
N ARG A 106 21.47 -13.52 -12.57
CA ARG A 106 20.48 -12.77 -13.37
C ARG A 106 19.90 -11.57 -12.62
N LEU A 107 19.51 -11.76 -11.36
CA LEU A 107 18.93 -10.70 -10.55
C LEU A 107 19.92 -9.55 -10.35
N LEU A 108 21.18 -9.85 -10.05
CA LEU A 108 22.22 -8.82 -9.87
C LEU A 108 22.53 -8.06 -11.16
N VAL A 109 22.58 -8.76 -12.30
CA VAL A 109 22.76 -8.13 -13.61
C VAL A 109 21.59 -7.21 -13.95
N LEU A 110 20.34 -7.67 -13.73
CA LEU A 110 19.15 -6.85 -13.93
C LEU A 110 19.13 -5.62 -13.01
N GLN A 111 19.52 -5.80 -11.75
CA GLN A 111 19.63 -4.70 -10.80
C GLN A 111 20.66 -3.66 -11.25
N ARG A 112 21.81 -4.08 -11.81
CA ARG A 112 22.83 -3.17 -12.39
C ARG A 112 22.29 -2.41 -13.58
N ILE A 113 21.67 -3.11 -14.53
CA ILE A 113 21.14 -2.51 -15.77
C ILE A 113 20.04 -1.51 -15.43
N TYR A 114 19.13 -1.87 -14.53
CA TYR A 114 18.10 -0.97 -14.03
C TYR A 114 18.71 0.30 -13.41
N TYR A 115 19.73 0.15 -12.56
CA TYR A 115 20.43 1.30 -11.97
C TYR A 115 21.10 2.19 -13.04
N ALA A 116 21.73 1.58 -14.05
CA ALA A 116 22.34 2.30 -15.17
C ALA A 116 21.32 3.08 -16.01
N LEU A 117 20.18 2.45 -16.33
CA LEU A 117 19.08 3.08 -17.07
C LEU A 117 18.46 4.22 -16.26
N HIS A 118 18.25 4.01 -14.97
CA HIS A 118 17.74 5.04 -14.07
C HIS A 118 18.68 6.26 -14.03
N SER A 119 19.98 6.04 -13.83
CA SER A 119 20.98 7.11 -13.83
C SER A 119 21.04 7.84 -15.19
N LYS A 120 20.99 7.12 -16.32
CA LYS A 120 21.12 7.72 -17.65
C LYS A 120 19.90 8.51 -18.12
N TYR A 121 18.68 8.03 -17.83
CA TYR A 121 17.44 8.59 -18.40
C TYR A 121 16.59 9.34 -17.36
N HIS A 122 16.59 8.91 -16.10
CA HIS A 122 15.72 9.49 -15.08
C HIS A 122 16.43 10.51 -14.18
N ASP A 123 17.75 10.41 -13.99
CA ASP A 123 18.49 11.38 -13.18
C ASP A 123 18.63 12.76 -13.87
N LYS A 124 18.55 12.78 -15.21
CA LYS A 124 18.50 14.02 -16.00
C LYS A 124 17.26 14.87 -15.71
N PHE A 125 16.17 14.29 -15.23
CA PHE A 125 14.99 15.03 -14.76
C PHE A 125 15.18 15.64 -13.36
N ARG A 126 16.21 15.24 -12.60
CA ARG A 126 16.60 15.89 -11.34
C ARG A 126 17.70 16.95 -11.50
N VAL A 127 18.53 16.88 -12.54
CA VAL A 127 19.80 17.65 -12.62
C VAL A 127 19.77 18.80 -13.64
N GLN A 128 18.71 19.02 -14.41
CA GLN A 128 18.60 20.23 -15.25
C GLN A 128 18.17 21.48 -14.44
N LEU A 129 19.09 22.01 -13.63
CA LEU A 129 19.17 23.44 -13.34
C LEU A 129 20.48 23.93 -14.00
N PRO A 130 20.48 24.98 -14.83
CA PRO A 130 21.66 25.35 -15.59
C PRO A 130 22.72 25.95 -14.67
N SER A 131 23.81 25.21 -14.43
CA SER A 131 25.08 25.81 -14.03
C SER A 131 25.75 26.39 -15.28
N GLN A 132 25.65 27.71 -15.42
CA GLN A 132 26.50 28.42 -16.38
C GLN A 132 27.94 28.48 -15.84
N SER A 133 28.85 28.06 -16.71
CA SER A 133 30.23 28.51 -16.92
C SER A 133 31.27 28.39 -15.79
N THR A 134 32.33 27.65 -16.16
CA THR A 134 33.70 27.61 -15.65
C THR A 134 34.45 28.95 -15.68
N ASP A 135 35.58 28.94 -14.94
CA ASP A 135 36.70 29.89 -14.80
C ASP A 135 36.53 30.97 -13.72
N SER A 136 37.42 31.15 -12.73
CA SER A 136 38.83 30.79 -12.58
C SER A 136 39.31 31.00 -11.13
N GLY A 137 40.29 30.22 -10.67
CA GLY A 137 41.42 30.74 -9.88
C GLY A 137 41.35 30.80 -8.34
N THR A 138 42.11 29.88 -7.74
CA THR A 138 43.14 30.11 -6.69
C THR A 138 42.81 29.99 -5.18
N GLU A 139 43.53 29.02 -4.60
CA GLU A 139 44.18 28.90 -3.27
C GLU A 139 43.45 28.55 -1.94
N CYS A 140 43.81 27.33 -1.47
CA CYS A 140 44.35 26.94 -0.14
C CYS A 140 43.47 26.98 1.13
N GLY A 141 43.45 25.85 1.88
CA GLY A 141 43.13 25.86 3.32
C GLY A 141 42.39 24.66 3.93
N GLN A 142 43.05 23.50 4.00
CA GLN A 142 43.14 22.54 5.13
C GLN A 142 42.02 22.35 6.22
N LEU A 143 41.78 21.04 6.49
CA LEU A 143 41.45 20.34 7.76
C LEU A 143 39.98 20.26 8.26
N ALA A 144 39.41 19.04 8.23
CA ALA A 144 39.11 18.19 9.41
C ALA A 144 37.95 17.20 9.14
N SER A 145 38.27 15.91 9.32
CA SER A 145 37.40 14.74 9.55
C SER A 145 36.40 14.97 10.70
N GLU A 146 35.14 14.51 10.66
CA GLU A 146 34.73 13.13 11.00
C GLU A 146 33.20 12.89 10.76
N PRO A 147 32.70 11.63 10.87
CA PRO A 147 31.62 11.07 10.06
C PRO A 147 30.26 10.95 10.78
N CYS A 148 29.17 10.77 10.02
CA CYS A 148 27.94 10.10 10.47
C CYS A 148 27.06 9.68 9.27
N LEU A 149 26.78 8.38 9.15
CA LEU A 149 25.70 7.78 8.36
C LEU A 149 24.38 7.80 9.20
N PRO A 150 23.24 7.28 8.71
CA PRO A 150 22.55 7.48 7.43
C PRO A 150 21.06 7.84 7.63
N GLY A 151 20.45 8.61 6.73
CA GLY A 151 18.98 8.68 6.67
C GLY A 151 18.42 10.02 6.22
N GLY A 152 17.71 10.02 5.10
CA GLY A 152 16.99 11.17 4.59
C GLY A 152 17.84 12.00 3.65
N LEU A 153 17.90 11.58 2.38
CA LEU A 153 18.26 12.49 1.30
C LEU A 153 17.16 13.56 1.24
N SER A 154 17.33 14.62 2.03
CA SER A 154 16.51 15.82 1.97
C SER A 154 16.70 16.37 0.56
N LYS A 155 15.71 16.13 -0.31
CA LYS A 155 15.53 17.00 -1.49
C LYS A 155 15.52 18.41 -0.93
N ILE A 156 16.54 19.19 -1.27
CA ILE A 156 16.60 20.61 -0.96
C ILE A 156 15.34 21.20 -1.57
N LYS A 157 14.34 21.52 -0.74
CA LYS A 157 13.07 22.08 -1.18
C LYS A 157 13.37 23.42 -1.83
N SER A 158 12.84 23.68 -3.02
CA SER A 158 13.00 24.97 -3.69
C SER A 158 12.47 26.08 -2.78
N GLY A 159 13.04 27.29 -2.83
CA GLY A 159 12.55 28.42 -2.03
C GLY A 159 11.05 28.69 -2.24
N THR A 160 10.55 28.43 -3.45
CA THR A 160 9.12 28.51 -3.79
C THR A 160 8.29 27.43 -3.09
N ASP A 161 8.83 26.21 -2.96
CA ASP A 161 8.15 25.09 -2.28
C ASP A 161 8.03 25.36 -0.79
N VAL A 162 9.09 25.93 -0.18
CA VAL A 162 9.07 26.35 1.23
C VAL A 162 8.04 27.43 1.47
N LEU A 163 7.92 28.40 0.56
CA LEU A 163 6.93 29.47 0.66
C LEU A 163 5.49 28.93 0.55
N ILE A 164 5.24 28.02 -0.40
CA ILE A 164 3.93 27.36 -0.56
C ILE A 164 3.61 26.52 0.68
N GLU A 165 4.56 25.73 1.18
CA GLU A 165 4.38 24.92 2.39
C GLU A 165 4.07 25.79 3.61
N MET A 166 4.81 26.89 3.80
CA MET A 166 4.58 27.82 4.89
C MET A 166 3.22 28.51 4.77
N GLY A 167 2.84 28.98 3.58
CA GLY A 167 1.54 29.61 3.32
C GLY A 167 0.37 28.65 3.56
N VAL A 168 0.47 27.42 3.07
CA VAL A 168 -0.59 26.40 3.27
C VAL A 168 -0.70 25.99 4.73
N ARG A 169 0.41 25.68 5.41
CA ARG A 169 0.40 25.26 6.82
C ARG A 169 -0.11 26.35 7.75
N THR A 170 0.32 27.60 7.55
CA THR A 170 -0.15 28.74 8.35
C THR A 170 -1.63 29.06 8.05
N GLY A 171 -2.03 29.01 6.77
CA GLY A 171 -3.43 29.22 6.36
C GLY A 171 -4.39 28.18 6.94
N LEU A 172 -4.03 26.89 6.89
CA LEU A 172 -4.82 25.81 7.50
C LEU A 172 -4.92 25.96 9.03
N SER A 173 -3.80 26.27 9.69
CA SER A 173 -3.79 26.49 11.14
C SER A 173 -4.69 27.65 11.56
N LEU A 174 -4.66 28.75 10.80
CA LEU A 174 -5.56 29.89 10.99
C LEU A 174 -7.01 29.49 10.76
N LEU A 175 -7.32 28.80 9.66
CA LEU A 175 -8.66 28.32 9.32
C LEU A 175 -9.24 27.44 10.44
N PHE A 176 -8.48 26.45 10.91
CA PHE A 176 -8.90 25.57 11.99
C PHE A 176 -9.15 26.32 13.30
N SER A 177 -8.29 27.29 13.62
CA SER A 177 -8.45 28.13 14.82
C SER A 177 -9.71 29.00 14.74
N LEU A 178 -9.97 29.60 13.57
CA LEU A 178 -11.17 30.42 13.34
C LEU A 178 -12.46 29.60 13.43
N LEU A 179 -12.48 28.41 12.82
CA LEU A 179 -13.63 27.51 12.91
C LEU A 179 -13.90 27.11 14.36
N GLN A 180 -12.87 26.72 15.11
CA GLN A 180 -12.99 26.40 16.54
C GLN A 180 -13.43 27.60 17.38
N GLN A 181 -12.92 28.80 17.09
CA GLN A 181 -13.32 30.01 17.80
C GLN A 181 -14.78 30.37 17.51
N ASN A 182 -15.23 30.24 16.26
CA ASN A 182 -16.61 30.51 15.87
C ASN A 182 -17.58 29.54 16.54
N TRP A 183 -17.27 28.24 16.64
CA TRP A 183 -18.10 27.31 17.43
C TRP A 183 -18.15 27.68 18.91
N ARG A 184 -17.02 28.08 19.52
CA ARG A 184 -16.99 28.55 20.92
C ARG A 184 -17.80 29.83 21.14
N PHE A 185 -17.79 30.75 20.17
CA PHE A 185 -18.51 32.02 20.24
C PHE A 185 -20.00 31.87 19.94
N ALA A 186 -20.36 31.04 18.96
CA ALA A 186 -21.75 30.74 18.63
C ALA A 186 -22.47 30.00 19.78
N ALA A 187 -21.73 29.21 20.56
CA ALA A 187 -22.24 28.59 21.78
C ALA A 187 -22.61 29.60 22.89
N SER A 188 -22.07 30.83 22.88
CA SER A 188 -22.26 31.81 23.95
C SER A 188 -23.18 32.98 23.61
N VAL A 189 -23.32 33.37 22.34
CA VAL A 189 -24.04 34.62 21.97
C VAL A 189 -25.24 34.37 21.06
N HIS A 190 -25.09 33.66 19.93
CA HIS A 190 -26.16 33.45 18.94
C HIS A 190 -26.10 32.04 18.29
N PRO A 191 -27.04 31.14 18.63
CA PRO A 191 -27.09 29.77 18.09
C PRO A 191 -27.39 29.67 16.58
N GLU A 192 -27.92 30.73 15.96
CA GLU A 192 -28.48 30.67 14.59
C GLU A 192 -27.50 31.07 13.48
N SER A 193 -26.28 31.52 13.78
CA SER A 193 -25.30 31.95 12.77
C SER A 193 -23.94 31.25 12.92
N VAL A 194 -23.93 29.93 12.73
CA VAL A 194 -22.70 29.13 12.75
C VAL A 194 -22.10 29.09 11.35
N LEU A 195 -21.27 30.09 11.02
CA LEU A 195 -20.50 30.18 9.77
C LEU A 195 -19.78 28.86 9.44
N CYS A 196 -19.31 28.14 10.47
CA CYS A 196 -18.61 26.86 10.29
C CYS A 196 -19.47 25.80 9.60
N ASN A 197 -20.77 25.75 9.87
CA ASN A 197 -21.67 24.78 9.26
C ASN A 197 -21.83 25.06 7.77
N ASP A 198 -21.92 26.34 7.38
CA ASP A 198 -21.97 26.74 5.97
C ASP A 198 -20.66 26.39 5.24
N VAL A 199 -19.51 26.59 5.89
CA VAL A 199 -18.19 26.23 5.33
C VAL A 199 -18.09 24.72 5.11
N LEU A 200 -18.47 23.90 6.11
CA LEU A 200 -18.45 22.44 5.98
C LEU A 200 -19.47 21.93 4.95
N ALA A 201 -20.67 22.51 4.91
CA ALA A 201 -21.69 22.16 3.93
C ALA A 201 -21.24 22.50 2.50
N THR A 202 -20.61 23.66 2.31
CA THR A 202 -20.03 24.07 1.03
C THR A 202 -18.92 23.12 0.61
N ALA A 203 -18.00 22.77 1.52
CA ALA A 203 -16.94 21.80 1.25
C ALA A 203 -17.50 20.42 0.86
N SER A 204 -18.57 19.97 1.52
CA SER A 204 -19.25 18.72 1.19
C SER A 204 -19.89 18.77 -0.19
N SER A 205 -20.56 19.88 -0.54
CA SER A 205 -21.14 20.09 -1.87
C SER A 205 -20.08 20.11 -2.98
N VAL A 206 -18.96 20.80 -2.76
CA VAL A 206 -17.83 20.81 -3.71
C VAL A 206 -17.29 19.40 -3.89
N LEU A 207 -17.10 18.63 -2.80
CA LEU A 207 -16.60 17.28 -2.86
C LEU A 207 -17.55 16.31 -3.59
N ALA A 208 -18.85 16.49 -3.44
CA ALA A 208 -19.88 15.74 -4.15
C ALA A 208 -19.94 16.08 -5.65
N SER A 209 -19.50 17.28 -6.06
CA SER A 209 -19.42 17.68 -7.47
C SER A 209 -18.21 17.09 -8.22
N LEU A 210 -17.21 16.58 -7.48
CA LEU A 210 -16.04 15.96 -8.09
C LEU A 210 -16.39 14.57 -8.66
N PRO A 211 -15.85 14.19 -9.83
CA PRO A 211 -15.94 12.81 -10.33
C PRO A 211 -15.48 11.81 -9.25
N PRO A 212 -16.05 10.61 -9.17
CA PRO A 212 -15.65 9.62 -8.18
C PRO A 212 -14.16 9.27 -8.34
N LEU A 213 -13.47 9.03 -7.23
CA LEU A 213 -12.04 8.69 -7.18
C LEU A 213 -11.10 9.79 -7.70
N SER A 214 -11.54 11.06 -7.73
CA SER A 214 -10.72 12.19 -8.20
C SER A 214 -9.42 12.39 -7.41
N LEU A 215 -9.39 11.96 -6.14
CA LEU A 215 -8.24 12.07 -5.25
C LEU A 215 -7.50 10.73 -5.04
N ALA A 216 -7.86 9.67 -5.77
CA ALA A 216 -7.31 8.34 -5.54
C ALA A 216 -5.87 8.17 -6.03
N ASN A 217 -5.47 8.92 -7.08
CA ASN A 217 -4.13 8.86 -7.61
C ASN A 217 -3.20 9.84 -6.89
N GLU A 218 -2.57 9.38 -5.81
CA GLU A 218 -1.64 10.17 -5.00
C GLU A 218 -0.45 10.71 -5.81
N ASN A 219 -0.05 10.04 -6.90
CA ASN A 219 1.06 10.49 -7.75
C ASN A 219 0.75 11.78 -8.52
N LYS A 220 -0.53 12.12 -8.71
CA LYS A 220 -0.97 13.36 -9.37
C LYS A 220 -1.13 14.52 -8.39
N ILE A 221 -1.04 14.27 -7.09
CA ILE A 221 -1.23 15.28 -6.04
C ILE A 221 0.15 15.72 -5.54
N PRO A 222 0.45 17.03 -5.53
CA PRO A 222 1.69 17.55 -4.94
C PRO A 222 1.84 17.12 -3.48
N SER A 223 3.07 16.94 -2.99
CA SER A 223 3.32 16.51 -1.60
C SER A 223 2.67 17.44 -0.56
N VAL A 224 2.69 18.75 -0.79
CA VAL A 224 2.03 19.74 0.07
C VAL A 224 0.50 19.56 0.07
N GLY A 225 -0.08 19.12 -1.06
CA GLY A 225 -1.50 18.80 -1.17
C GLY A 225 -1.88 17.54 -0.39
N LEU A 226 -1.01 16.53 -0.37
CA LEU A 226 -1.20 15.33 0.46
C LEU A 226 -1.13 15.67 1.96
N ASP A 227 -0.15 16.49 2.37
CA ASP A 227 -0.03 16.99 3.74
C ASP A 227 -1.26 17.82 4.15
N CYS A 228 -1.79 18.64 3.23
CA CYS A 228 -3.01 19.42 3.44
C CYS A 228 -4.23 18.51 3.67
N LEU A 229 -4.44 17.50 2.82
CA LEU A 229 -5.53 16.54 2.97
C LEU A 229 -5.43 15.76 4.29
N ALA A 230 -4.22 15.38 4.70
CA ALA A 230 -4.00 14.72 5.99
C ALA A 230 -4.37 15.64 7.17
N GLN A 231 -3.92 16.90 7.15
CA GLN A 231 -4.26 17.88 8.19
C GLN A 231 -5.76 18.17 8.26
N VAL A 232 -6.44 18.28 7.12
CA VAL A 232 -7.90 18.46 7.06
C VAL A 232 -8.61 17.23 7.61
N ALA A 233 -8.20 16.01 7.23
CA ALA A 233 -8.78 14.79 7.77
C ALA A 233 -8.61 14.72 9.30
N ASP A 234 -7.42 15.03 9.83
CA ASP A 234 -7.17 15.02 11.28
C ASP A 234 -7.98 16.07 12.04
N PHE A 235 -8.19 17.24 11.44
CA PHE A 235 -9.10 18.24 11.98
C PHE A 235 -10.55 17.71 12.04
N LEU A 236 -11.06 17.14 10.95
CA LEU A 236 -12.42 16.59 10.90
C LEU A 236 -12.63 15.46 11.91
N LYS A 237 -11.63 14.58 12.11
CA LYS A 237 -11.67 13.53 13.14
C LYS A 237 -11.81 14.11 14.55
N LYS A 238 -11.00 15.13 14.86
CA LYS A 238 -11.05 15.83 16.16
C LYS A 238 -12.38 16.57 16.35
N THR A 239 -12.95 17.11 15.27
CA THR A 239 -14.26 17.75 15.31
C THR A 239 -15.38 16.74 15.52
N ALA A 240 -15.30 15.54 14.92
CA ALA A 240 -16.32 14.50 15.02
C ALA A 240 -16.41 13.86 16.42
N VAL A 241 -15.27 13.56 17.04
CA VAL A 241 -15.21 12.98 18.40
C VAL A 241 -15.32 14.12 19.41
N SER A 242 -16.39 14.13 20.20
CA SER A 242 -16.66 15.16 21.21
C SER A 242 -15.72 15.06 22.42
N SER A 243 -14.43 15.24 22.20
CA SER A 243 -13.42 15.38 23.25
C SER A 243 -13.17 16.87 23.51
N GLY A 244 -13.19 17.26 24.78
CA GLY A 244 -13.34 18.66 25.20
C GLY A 244 -12.27 19.66 24.71
N VAL A 245 -12.59 20.94 24.99
CA VAL A 245 -11.92 22.23 24.71
C VAL A 245 -12.39 22.97 23.45
N GLY A 246 -12.94 22.31 22.43
CA GLY A 246 -13.36 22.98 21.17
C GLY A 246 -14.72 22.57 20.61
N GLY A 247 -15.66 22.16 21.47
CA GLY A 247 -16.88 21.43 21.11
C GLY A 247 -17.65 22.04 19.93
N ALA A 248 -17.55 21.38 18.78
CA ALA A 248 -18.40 21.68 17.64
C ALA A 248 -19.86 21.33 17.97
N ASP A 249 -20.76 22.12 17.42
CA ASP A 249 -22.20 21.91 17.54
C ASP A 249 -22.61 20.55 16.92
N PRO A 250 -23.77 19.97 17.28
CA PRO A 250 -24.18 18.67 16.75
C PRO A 250 -24.27 18.64 15.21
N THR A 251 -24.61 19.77 14.57
CA THR A 251 -24.66 19.88 13.11
C THR A 251 -23.26 19.90 12.51
N GLY A 252 -22.32 20.67 13.08
CA GLY A 252 -20.92 20.67 12.66
C GLY A 252 -20.25 19.30 12.79
N ARG A 253 -20.55 18.55 13.87
CA ARG A 253 -20.08 17.17 14.04
C ARG A 253 -20.60 16.23 12.94
N ARG A 254 -21.88 16.33 12.62
CA ARG A 254 -22.51 15.56 11.53
C ARG A 254 -21.86 15.89 10.18
N LEU A 255 -21.74 17.17 9.84
CA LEU A 255 -21.13 17.61 8.58
C LEU A 255 -19.66 17.20 8.47
N ALA A 256 -18.91 17.22 9.59
CA ALA A 256 -17.53 16.74 9.61
C ALA A 256 -17.43 15.24 9.30
N LEU A 257 -18.35 14.42 9.83
CA LEU A 257 -18.41 12.98 9.55
C LEU A 257 -18.83 12.69 8.10
N GLU A 258 -19.80 13.42 7.56
CA GLU A 258 -20.23 13.31 6.16
C GLU A 258 -19.10 13.71 5.20
N LEU A 259 -18.40 14.81 5.50
CA LEU A 259 -17.26 15.27 4.72
C LEU A 259 -16.07 14.29 4.78
N LEU A 260 -15.79 13.73 5.97
CA LEU A 260 -14.74 12.73 6.15
C LEU A 260 -15.04 11.45 5.35
N LEU A 261 -16.31 11.01 5.31
CA LEU A 261 -16.73 9.88 4.48
C LEU A 261 -16.55 10.19 2.99
N GLY A 262 -17.00 11.36 2.55
CA GLY A 262 -16.83 11.80 1.16
C GLY A 262 -15.34 11.86 0.76
N LEU A 263 -14.45 12.29 1.67
CA LEU A 263 -13.01 12.33 1.42
C LEU A 263 -12.44 10.92 1.30
N ALA A 264 -12.85 9.99 2.17
CA ALA A 264 -12.46 8.59 2.07
C ALA A 264 -12.88 7.97 0.73
N MET A 265 -14.10 8.27 0.27
CA MET A 265 -14.61 7.84 -1.03
C MET A 265 -13.79 8.39 -2.19
N GLN A 266 -13.43 9.67 -2.17
CA GLN A 266 -12.66 10.30 -3.24
C GLN A 266 -11.19 9.84 -3.28
N ARG A 267 -10.63 9.45 -2.14
CA ARG A 267 -9.27 8.86 -2.02
C ARG A 267 -9.22 7.39 -2.43
N GLY A 268 -10.34 6.68 -2.44
CA GLY A 268 -10.43 5.36 -3.07
C GLY A 268 -9.58 4.25 -2.44
N SER A 269 -9.18 4.39 -1.18
CA SER A 269 -8.38 3.38 -0.48
C SER A 269 -9.10 2.90 0.78
N LEU A 270 -9.07 1.58 0.99
CA LEU A 270 -9.72 0.91 2.13
C LEU A 270 -9.28 1.48 3.47
N LYS A 271 -8.02 1.92 3.58
CA LYS A 271 -7.48 2.53 4.80
C LYS A 271 -8.33 3.70 5.28
N PHE A 272 -8.76 4.59 4.38
CA PHE A 272 -9.53 5.77 4.74
C PHE A 272 -10.97 5.45 5.14
N LEU A 273 -11.56 4.39 4.56
CA LEU A 273 -12.88 3.90 4.96
C LEU A 273 -12.84 3.25 6.34
N LEU A 274 -11.83 2.44 6.63
CA LEU A 274 -11.63 1.87 7.96
C LEU A 274 -11.40 2.94 9.02
N GLU A 275 -10.61 3.96 8.68
CA GLU A 275 -10.38 5.11 9.55
C GLU A 275 -11.67 5.90 9.81
N TRP A 276 -12.53 6.06 8.81
CA TRP A 276 -13.85 6.64 9.01
C TRP A 276 -14.72 5.78 9.95
N VAL A 277 -14.73 4.46 9.78
CA VAL A 277 -15.48 3.52 10.65
C VAL A 277 -15.00 3.65 12.10
N GLU A 278 -13.69 3.70 12.34
CA GLU A 278 -13.12 3.91 13.66
C GLU A 278 -13.61 5.22 14.30
N VAL A 279 -13.55 6.32 13.55
CA VAL A 279 -13.97 7.65 14.01
C VAL A 279 -15.48 7.70 14.27
N ALA A 280 -16.28 7.08 13.42
CA ALA A 280 -17.73 6.97 13.58
C ALA A 280 -18.11 6.22 14.86
N LEU A 281 -17.41 5.13 15.17
CA LEU A 281 -17.60 4.36 16.40
C LEU A 281 -17.14 5.15 17.63
N ALA A 282 -15.97 5.80 17.57
CA ALA A 282 -15.46 6.64 18.66
C ALA A 282 -16.41 7.82 18.98
N ALA A 283 -16.94 8.48 17.95
CA ALA A 283 -17.93 9.55 18.10
C ALA A 283 -19.25 9.04 18.70
N SER A 284 -19.66 7.82 18.34
CA SER A 284 -20.81 7.16 18.96
C SER A 284 -20.59 6.89 20.45
N MET A 285 -19.40 6.42 20.86
CA MET A 285 -19.06 6.12 22.26
C MET A 285 -19.00 7.37 23.13
N SER A 286 -18.46 8.47 22.60
CA SER A 286 -18.35 9.76 23.31
C SER A 286 -19.72 10.36 23.71
N SER A 287 -20.82 9.88 23.12
CA SER A 287 -22.18 10.32 23.46
C SER A 287 -22.77 9.56 24.66
N PHE A 288 -22.22 8.39 25.01
CA PHE A 288 -22.68 7.59 26.15
C PHE A 288 -22.02 8.00 27.47
N THR A 289 -20.78 8.48 27.43
CA THR A 289 -19.98 8.81 28.62
C THR A 289 -20.36 10.14 29.28
N SER A 290 -21.01 11.06 28.55
CA SER A 290 -21.50 12.34 29.09
C SER A 290 -22.77 12.24 29.95
N THR A 291 -23.30 11.04 30.20
CA THR A 291 -24.65 10.83 30.75
C THR A 291 -24.69 10.30 32.19
N GLN A 292 -23.56 10.14 32.89
CA GLN A 292 -23.57 9.62 34.27
C GLN A 292 -23.86 10.66 35.37
N SER A 293 -24.19 11.90 35.03
CA SER A 293 -24.44 12.95 36.03
C SER A 293 -25.56 13.91 35.63
N SER A 294 -26.79 13.41 35.37
CA SER A 294 -28.04 14.13 35.68
C SER A 294 -29.27 13.35 35.21
N SER A 295 -30.15 13.03 36.17
CA SER A 295 -31.51 12.54 35.94
C SER A 295 -32.42 13.70 35.48
N ALA A 296 -32.71 13.77 34.19
CA ALA A 296 -33.88 14.49 33.67
C ALA A 296 -34.23 13.98 32.26
N LEU A 297 -35.51 13.69 32.03
CA LEU A 297 -36.07 13.27 30.74
C LEU A 297 -35.88 14.38 29.68
N THR A 298 -34.85 14.25 28.85
CA THR A 298 -34.78 14.91 27.54
C THR A 298 -34.14 13.96 26.54
N SER A 299 -34.77 13.80 25.38
CA SER A 299 -34.42 12.89 24.29
C SER A 299 -32.91 12.65 24.12
N GLN A 300 -32.48 11.39 24.26
CA GLN A 300 -31.11 10.94 24.03
C GLN A 300 -30.65 11.35 22.63
N LYS A 301 -29.86 12.42 22.51
CA LYS A 301 -29.32 12.86 21.22
C LYS A 301 -28.10 12.00 20.88
N SER A 302 -28.35 10.76 20.43
CA SER A 302 -27.32 9.87 19.90
C SER A 302 -26.58 10.57 18.77
N ALA A 303 -25.28 10.35 18.65
CA ALA A 303 -24.53 10.87 17.51
C ALA A 303 -25.08 10.21 16.22
N CYS A 304 -25.51 11.03 15.26
CA CYS A 304 -26.20 10.61 14.05
C CYS A 304 -25.52 11.17 12.80
N VAL A 305 -25.70 10.48 11.68
CA VAL A 305 -25.25 10.90 10.33
C VAL A 305 -26.46 10.91 9.39
N GLY A 306 -26.39 11.70 8.31
CA GLY A 306 -27.43 11.72 7.28
C GLY A 306 -27.60 10.35 6.63
N PHE A 307 -28.81 9.79 6.72
CA PHE A 307 -29.14 8.50 6.13
C PHE A 307 -28.93 8.51 4.60
N ASP A 308 -29.32 9.60 3.94
CA ASP A 308 -29.24 9.71 2.49
C ASP A 308 -27.78 9.70 1.99
N VAL A 309 -26.84 10.30 2.74
CA VAL A 309 -25.41 10.30 2.42
C VAL A 309 -24.83 8.89 2.52
N ILE A 310 -25.15 8.16 3.60
CA ILE A 310 -24.72 6.77 3.80
C ILE A 310 -25.30 5.87 2.72
N ASN A 311 -26.60 5.97 2.44
CA ASN A 311 -27.25 5.17 1.40
C ASN A 311 -26.72 5.48 0.01
N GLN A 312 -26.49 6.74 -0.32
CA GLN A 312 -25.90 7.11 -1.60
C GLN A 312 -24.49 6.55 -1.75
N THR A 313 -23.69 6.58 -0.67
CA THR A 313 -22.36 5.98 -0.64
C THR A 313 -22.42 4.46 -0.85
N LEU A 314 -23.31 3.78 -0.13
CA LEU A 314 -23.55 2.34 -0.28
C LEU A 314 -24.03 1.99 -1.70
N PHE A 315 -24.93 2.79 -2.26
CA PHE A 315 -25.45 2.59 -3.61
C PHE A 315 -24.36 2.79 -4.67
N GLN A 316 -23.56 3.85 -4.57
CA GLN A 316 -22.44 4.07 -5.49
C GLN A 316 -21.47 2.89 -5.47
N MET A 317 -21.07 2.41 -4.29
CA MET A 317 -20.19 1.25 -4.16
C MET A 317 -20.80 -0.03 -4.74
N ARG A 318 -22.09 -0.30 -4.47
CA ARG A 318 -22.82 -1.44 -5.03
C ARG A 318 -22.96 -1.38 -6.53
N GLN A 319 -23.21 -0.20 -7.10
CA GLN A 319 -23.36 -0.02 -8.54
C GLN A 319 -22.07 -0.42 -9.27
N TYR A 320 -20.90 -0.08 -8.73
CA TYR A 320 -19.62 -0.52 -9.29
C TYR A 320 -19.37 -2.02 -9.14
N LEU A 321 -19.89 -2.66 -8.09
CA LEU A 321 -19.81 -4.11 -7.88
C LEU A 321 -20.76 -4.88 -8.82
N PHE A 322 -21.98 -4.36 -9.05
CA PHE A 322 -22.99 -4.99 -9.88
C PHE A 322 -22.65 -4.94 -11.38
N VAL A 323 -21.87 -3.94 -11.82
CA VAL A 323 -21.35 -3.87 -13.21
C VAL A 323 -20.41 -5.05 -13.53
N GLN A 324 -19.86 -5.73 -12.52
CA GLN A 324 -19.11 -6.98 -12.71
C GLN A 324 -19.99 -8.26 -12.78
N GLY A 325 -21.33 -8.13 -12.80
CA GLY A 325 -22.24 -9.24 -13.09
C GLY A 325 -22.58 -10.16 -11.90
N PHE A 326 -22.28 -9.74 -10.67
CA PHE A 326 -22.51 -10.58 -9.48
C PHE A 326 -23.77 -10.16 -8.71
N SER A 327 -24.69 -11.11 -8.54
CA SER A 327 -25.87 -10.98 -7.68
C SER A 327 -25.44 -11.08 -6.21
N VAL A 328 -25.57 -9.99 -5.47
CA VAL A 328 -25.41 -10.01 -4.01
C VAL A 328 -26.66 -10.66 -3.41
N ASP A 329 -26.54 -11.92 -2.97
CA ASP A 329 -27.60 -12.59 -2.23
C ASP A 329 -27.83 -11.87 -0.89
N SER A 330 -29.00 -11.26 -0.77
CA SER A 330 -29.42 -10.36 0.30
C SER A 330 -29.82 -11.08 1.60
N THR A 331 -28.95 -11.92 2.15
CA THR A 331 -29.37 -12.84 3.24
C THR A 331 -29.03 -12.40 4.67
N ASN A 332 -28.42 -11.23 4.91
CA ASN A 332 -28.34 -10.69 6.28
C ASN A 332 -28.17 -9.16 6.35
N THR A 333 -29.09 -8.42 5.73
CA THR A 333 -29.06 -6.95 5.71
C THR A 333 -29.49 -6.41 7.08
N GLN A 334 -28.55 -5.92 7.90
CA GLN A 334 -28.90 -5.00 8.98
C GLN A 334 -29.45 -3.72 8.34
N VAL A 335 -30.77 -3.66 8.18
CA VAL A 335 -31.47 -2.52 7.56
C VAL A 335 -31.16 -1.25 8.34
N LEU A 336 -30.34 -0.36 7.77
CA LEU A 336 -30.17 1.01 8.23
C LEU A 336 -31.55 1.60 8.54
N LYS A 337 -31.80 1.95 9.80
CA LYS A 337 -33.08 2.53 10.21
C LYS A 337 -33.01 4.04 10.05
N LYS A 338 -33.96 4.61 9.30
CA LYS A 338 -34.14 6.04 9.14
C LYS A 338 -34.98 6.56 10.31
N ASP A 339 -34.43 7.48 11.09
CA ASP A 339 -35.18 8.20 12.12
C ASP A 339 -36.10 9.25 11.48
N ALA A 340 -37.08 9.77 12.25
CA ALA A 340 -38.06 10.75 11.76
C ALA A 340 -37.43 12.03 11.15
N ASP A 341 -36.21 12.37 11.59
CA ASP A 341 -35.43 13.52 11.09
C ASP A 341 -34.56 13.20 9.86
N GLY A 342 -34.68 11.99 9.29
CA GLY A 342 -33.87 11.54 8.15
C GLY A 342 -32.41 11.19 8.49
N LEU A 343 -32.16 10.92 9.77
CA LEU A 343 -30.85 10.58 10.32
C LEU A 343 -30.74 9.09 10.62
N CYS A 344 -29.51 8.56 10.69
CA CYS A 344 -29.23 7.21 11.14
C CYS A 344 -28.19 7.22 12.28
N ARG A 345 -28.28 6.24 13.18
CA ARG A 345 -27.30 6.04 14.26
C ARG A 345 -25.92 5.74 13.68
N LEU A 346 -24.89 6.44 14.17
CA LEU A 346 -23.51 6.27 13.71
C LEU A 346 -22.99 4.85 13.86
N SER A 347 -23.26 4.19 14.98
CA SER A 347 -22.85 2.80 15.21
C SER A 347 -23.46 1.84 14.19
N GLN A 348 -24.74 2.05 13.84
CA GLN A 348 -25.40 1.25 12.81
C GLN A 348 -24.81 1.54 11.43
N ALA A 349 -24.58 2.80 11.07
CA ALA A 349 -23.96 3.17 9.80
C ALA A 349 -22.54 2.61 9.65
N ALA A 350 -21.74 2.66 10.71
CA ALA A 350 -20.40 2.08 10.75
C ALA A 350 -20.41 0.56 10.56
N LEU A 351 -21.30 -0.14 11.25
CA LEU A 351 -21.46 -1.59 11.11
C LEU A 351 -21.97 -1.98 9.72
N CYS A 352 -22.96 -1.27 9.17
CA CYS A 352 -23.47 -1.54 7.83
C CYS A 352 -22.39 -1.31 6.76
N LEU A 353 -21.59 -0.24 6.85
CA LEU A 353 -20.47 -0.02 5.93
C LEU A 353 -19.39 -1.10 6.08
N PHE A 354 -19.08 -1.53 7.29
CA PHE A 354 -18.07 -2.57 7.51
C PHE A 354 -18.55 -3.95 7.02
N GLU A 355 -19.73 -4.37 7.42
CA GLU A 355 -20.29 -5.68 7.11
C GLU A 355 -20.72 -5.78 5.63
N GLU A 356 -21.49 -4.81 5.13
CA GLU A 356 -22.03 -4.91 3.78
C GLU A 356 -21.07 -4.51 2.67
N GLN A 357 -20.07 -3.66 2.95
CA GLN A 357 -19.14 -3.21 1.91
C GLN A 357 -17.76 -3.81 2.10
N ILE A 358 -17.14 -3.67 3.27
CA ILE A 358 -15.75 -4.11 3.44
C ILE A 358 -15.66 -5.64 3.45
N CYS A 359 -16.49 -6.32 4.23
CA CYS A 359 -16.48 -7.78 4.29
C CYS A 359 -16.96 -8.43 2.98
N ASN A 360 -18.01 -7.89 2.36
CA ASN A 360 -18.46 -8.37 1.05
C ASN A 360 -17.41 -8.10 -0.05
N LEU A 361 -16.83 -6.90 -0.13
CA LEU A 361 -15.77 -6.63 -1.10
C LEU A 361 -14.58 -7.57 -0.89
N ALA A 362 -14.20 -7.84 0.36
CA ALA A 362 -13.13 -8.78 0.68
C ALA A 362 -13.48 -10.23 0.26
N SER A 363 -14.71 -10.70 0.50
CA SER A 363 -15.16 -12.03 0.07
C SER A 363 -15.21 -12.15 -1.45
N HIS A 364 -15.64 -11.09 -2.16
CA HIS A 364 -15.62 -11.03 -3.62
C HIS A 364 -14.20 -11.01 -4.19
N CYS A 365 -13.25 -10.29 -3.56
CA CYS A 365 -11.84 -10.35 -3.95
C CYS A 365 -11.26 -11.78 -3.84
N LEU A 366 -11.66 -12.53 -2.80
CA LEU A 366 -11.25 -13.93 -2.62
C LEU A 366 -11.85 -14.85 -3.70
N CYS A 367 -13.11 -14.65 -4.09
CA CYS A 367 -13.76 -15.39 -5.17
C CYS A 367 -13.12 -15.11 -6.53
N SER A 368 -12.83 -13.85 -6.87
CA SER A 368 -12.14 -13.49 -8.12
C SER A 368 -10.70 -14.03 -8.20
N CYS A 369 -10.09 -14.40 -7.08
CA CYS A 369 -8.79 -15.07 -7.05
C CYS A 369 -8.89 -16.61 -7.07
N SER A 370 -10.10 -17.19 -6.95
CA SER A 370 -10.32 -18.63 -6.71
C SER A 370 -11.18 -19.34 -7.77
N THR A 371 -11.61 -18.67 -8.83
CA THR A 371 -12.43 -19.22 -9.94
C THR A 371 -11.79 -18.84 -11.28
N ASP A 372 -11.47 -19.66 -12.29
CA ASP A 372 -11.80 -21.05 -12.69
C ASP A 372 -13.28 -21.45 -12.70
N ALA A 373 -14.18 -20.49 -12.56
CA ALA A 373 -15.61 -20.70 -12.76
C ALA A 373 -16.12 -19.68 -13.78
N ALA A 374 -16.42 -20.19 -14.96
CA ALA A 374 -17.12 -19.50 -16.03
C ALA A 374 -18.41 -18.83 -15.52
N CYS A 375 -18.54 -17.52 -15.73
CA CYS A 375 -19.83 -16.86 -15.72
C CYS A 375 -20.60 -17.26 -17.00
N PRO A 376 -21.85 -17.74 -16.93
CA PRO A 376 -22.65 -17.95 -18.12
C PRO A 376 -23.32 -16.62 -18.47
N GLY A 377 -22.82 -15.91 -19.48
CA GLY A 377 -23.49 -14.68 -19.93
C GLY A 377 -22.70 -13.71 -20.80
N THR A 378 -21.42 -13.95 -21.06
CA THR A 378 -20.66 -13.16 -22.04
C THR A 378 -19.95 -14.13 -22.95
N GLU A 379 -19.99 -13.88 -24.26
CA GLU A 379 -19.43 -14.76 -25.28
C GLU A 379 -18.06 -15.29 -24.87
N SER A 380 -17.89 -16.60 -25.01
CA SER A 380 -16.70 -17.34 -24.61
C SER A 380 -15.43 -16.61 -25.04
N ASP A 381 -14.76 -15.96 -24.09
CA ASP A 381 -13.35 -15.61 -24.22
C ASP A 381 -12.59 -16.93 -24.17
N THR A 382 -12.61 -17.65 -25.30
CA THR A 382 -11.77 -18.81 -25.51
C THR A 382 -10.34 -18.30 -25.36
N VAL A 383 -9.67 -18.65 -24.27
CA VAL A 383 -8.29 -18.22 -24.02
C VAL A 383 -7.43 -18.79 -25.15
N LEU A 384 -7.06 -17.91 -26.09
CA LEU A 384 -6.24 -18.26 -27.24
C LEU A 384 -4.78 -18.23 -26.79
N VAL A 385 -4.15 -19.40 -26.74
CA VAL A 385 -2.76 -19.57 -26.32
C VAL A 385 -1.92 -19.96 -27.53
N TYR A 386 -0.74 -19.36 -27.66
CA TYR A 386 0.23 -19.84 -28.64
C TYR A 386 0.95 -21.07 -28.10
N VAL A 387 0.90 -22.16 -28.85
CA VAL A 387 1.57 -23.42 -28.47
C VAL A 387 2.56 -23.83 -29.56
N TRP A 388 3.73 -24.28 -29.12
CA TRP A 388 4.75 -24.92 -29.93
C TRP A 388 5.48 -25.96 -29.10
N GLY A 389 5.97 -27.02 -29.72
CA GLY A 389 6.65 -28.13 -29.04
C GLY A 389 6.13 -29.50 -29.47
N SER A 390 6.47 -30.52 -28.66
CA SER A 390 6.01 -31.91 -28.87
C SER A 390 4.61 -32.08 -28.29
N ASN A 391 3.65 -32.53 -29.10
CA ASN A 391 2.29 -32.91 -28.70
C ASN A 391 2.15 -34.44 -28.59
N SER A 392 3.20 -35.13 -28.14
CA SER A 392 3.23 -36.60 -28.00
C SER A 392 2.21 -37.13 -26.99
N SER A 393 1.70 -36.27 -26.11
CA SER A 393 0.72 -36.61 -25.08
C SER A 393 -0.72 -36.24 -25.47
N HIS A 394 -0.97 -35.75 -26.70
CA HIS A 394 -2.28 -35.34 -27.21
C HIS A 394 -3.08 -34.37 -26.31
N GLN A 395 -2.38 -33.61 -25.46
CA GLN A 395 -2.98 -32.65 -24.53
C GLN A 395 -3.52 -31.40 -25.26
N LEU A 396 -3.13 -31.23 -26.52
CA LEU A 396 -3.70 -30.24 -27.42
C LEU A 396 -4.76 -30.96 -28.26
N ALA A 397 -5.99 -30.46 -28.23
CA ALA A 397 -7.16 -30.97 -28.97
C ALA A 397 -7.05 -30.84 -30.51
N GLU A 398 -5.84 -30.89 -31.06
CA GLU A 398 -5.54 -30.97 -32.49
C GLU A 398 -4.91 -32.33 -32.79
N GLY A 399 -5.77 -33.31 -33.12
CA GLY A 399 -5.41 -34.72 -33.32
C GLY A 399 -4.58 -35.04 -34.57
N THR A 400 -3.71 -34.15 -35.06
CA THR A 400 -3.03 -34.36 -36.36
C THR A 400 -1.52 -34.10 -36.41
N LEU A 401 -0.87 -33.50 -35.41
CA LEU A 401 0.58 -33.25 -35.47
C LEU A 401 1.28 -33.49 -34.12
N GLU A 402 2.20 -34.46 -34.07
CA GLU A 402 3.01 -34.77 -32.88
C GLU A 402 4.06 -33.70 -32.57
N LYS A 403 4.38 -32.80 -33.51
CA LYS A 403 5.40 -31.77 -33.33
C LYS A 403 5.02 -30.45 -34.01
N ILE A 404 4.87 -29.40 -33.22
CA ILE A 404 4.54 -28.04 -33.64
C ILE A 404 5.81 -27.21 -33.54
N LEU A 405 6.52 -27.01 -34.64
CA LEU A 405 7.81 -26.29 -34.66
C LEU A 405 7.66 -24.75 -34.67
N LEU A 406 6.46 -24.25 -34.94
CA LEU A 406 6.14 -22.83 -35.04
C LEU A 406 4.97 -22.49 -34.12
N PRO A 407 4.99 -21.36 -33.39
CA PRO A 407 3.90 -20.94 -32.50
C PRO A 407 2.57 -20.91 -33.24
N LYS A 408 1.60 -21.72 -32.79
CA LYS A 408 0.26 -21.79 -33.37
C LYS A 408 -0.80 -21.47 -32.31
N LEU A 409 -1.80 -20.68 -32.68
CA LEU A 409 -2.87 -20.26 -31.80
C LEU A 409 -3.88 -21.41 -31.57
N THR A 410 -4.13 -21.79 -30.32
CA THR A 410 -5.10 -22.84 -29.94
C THR A 410 -6.02 -22.39 -28.81
N GLN A 411 -7.21 -22.98 -28.72
CA GLN A 411 -8.19 -22.72 -27.67
C GLN A 411 -7.86 -23.55 -26.42
N GLY A 412 -7.04 -22.98 -25.53
CA GLY A 412 -6.72 -23.56 -24.21
C GLY A 412 -6.11 -24.97 -24.21
N PHE A 413 -5.72 -25.43 -23.02
CA PHE A 413 -5.42 -26.84 -22.77
C PHE A 413 -6.71 -27.51 -22.32
N SER A 414 -7.21 -28.50 -23.07
CA SER A 414 -8.30 -29.36 -22.60
C SER A 414 -7.71 -30.30 -21.54
N ASP A 415 -8.42 -30.52 -20.43
CA ASP A 415 -7.98 -31.34 -19.28
C ASP A 415 -7.04 -32.50 -19.69
N ALA A 416 -5.78 -32.39 -19.31
CA ALA A 416 -4.82 -33.46 -19.46
C ALA A 416 -5.19 -34.59 -18.47
N GLN A 417 -5.55 -35.76 -18.99
CA GLN A 417 -5.78 -36.97 -18.20
C GLN A 417 -4.54 -37.43 -17.42
#